data_AF-A0A940F6A8-F1
#
_entry.id   AF-A0A940F6A8-F1
#
_cell.length_a   1.000
_cell.length_b   1.000
_cell.length_c   1.000
_cell.angle_alpha   90.00
_cell.angle_beta   90.00
_cell.angle_gamma   90.00
#
_symmetry.space_group_name_H-M   'P 1'
#
loop_
_entity.id
_entity.type
_entity.pdbx_description
1 polymer ?
#
loop_
_entity_poly.entity_id
_entity_poly.type
_entity_poly.pdbx_seq_one_letter_code
_entity_poly.pdbx_strand_id
1 'polypeptide(L)'
;MSKIAILDDYEAYSQMIAAPLNQAGHETLIALVPIDFERVLDFGPDVIVVALYRKEEAFERPIRDPAADLIGYEALCEMERYPAINLLPIVLLGHGVSSRDVPTHVRYDCFLSFPHDINNFPSEIETVAAKVKSRRKISGYVCPICGNRLTFSEEPVRDLFCPKDGTAVAIINPETALVTGPDGASRHVALETLMPPPKDER
;
A
#
# COMPACT_ATOMS: atom_id res chain seq x y z
N MET A 1 14.34 11.25 -5.15
CA MET A 1 13.54 11.65 -3.97
C MET A 1 12.18 11.01 -4.09
N SER A 2 11.81 10.21 -3.10
CA SER A 2 10.53 9.48 -3.04
C SER A 2 9.79 9.87 -1.78
N LYS A 3 8.47 9.87 -1.83
CA LYS A 3 7.61 10.04 -0.67
C LYS A 3 7.30 8.68 -0.06
N ILE A 4 7.51 8.52 1.24
CA ILE A 4 7.37 7.22 1.93
C ILE A 4 6.40 7.37 3.09
N ALA A 5 5.34 6.57 3.07
CA ALA A 5 4.46 6.43 4.22
C ALA A 5 4.96 5.28 5.10
N ILE A 6 5.08 5.52 6.40
CA ILE A 6 5.44 4.50 7.41
C ILE A 6 4.19 4.26 8.24
N LEU A 7 3.65 3.04 8.17
CA LEU A 7 2.47 2.61 8.91
C LEU A 7 2.91 1.70 10.05
N ASP A 8 2.49 2.02 11.27
CA ASP A 8 2.97 1.35 12.48
C ASP A 8 1.94 1.51 13.60
N ASP A 9 2.07 0.72 14.67
CA ASP A 9 1.35 0.93 15.92
C ASP A 9 2.28 1.39 17.06
N TYR A 10 3.57 1.62 16.76
CA TYR A 10 4.55 2.07 17.74
C TYR A 10 5.49 3.20 17.24
N GLU A 11 5.24 4.43 17.72
CA GLU A 11 5.89 5.65 17.26
C GLU A 11 7.42 5.62 17.28
N ALA A 12 8.02 5.11 18.37
CA ALA A 12 9.47 5.14 18.52
C ALA A 12 10.17 4.30 17.43
N TYR A 13 9.57 3.19 17.01
CA TYR A 13 10.11 2.39 15.91
C TYR A 13 9.94 3.08 14.56
N SER A 14 8.80 3.72 14.33
CA SER A 14 8.57 4.50 13.10
C SER A 14 9.58 5.63 12.94
N GLN A 15 9.93 6.31 14.04
CA GLN A 15 10.99 7.35 14.03
C GLN A 15 12.37 6.77 13.70
N MET A 16 12.70 5.59 14.25
CA MET A 16 13.95 4.90 13.93
C MET A 16 14.04 4.49 12.46
N ILE A 17 12.91 4.13 11.83
CA ILE A 17 12.84 3.82 10.39
C ILE A 17 12.95 5.08 9.55
N ALA A 18 12.26 6.15 9.95
CA ALA A 18 12.24 7.41 9.20
C ALA A 18 13.63 8.05 9.12
N ALA A 19 14.43 7.95 10.17
CA ALA A 19 15.75 8.58 10.26
C ALA A 19 16.70 8.25 9.09
N PRO A 20 17.03 6.98 8.77
CA PRO A 20 17.89 6.65 7.64
C PRO A 20 17.28 7.04 6.28
N LEU A 21 15.95 7.00 6.13
CA LEU A 21 15.27 7.42 4.90
C LEU A 21 15.37 8.93 4.67
N ASN A 22 15.17 9.72 5.73
CA ASN A 22 15.32 11.17 5.69
C ASN A 22 16.78 11.56 5.42
N GLN A 23 17.74 10.85 6.01
CA GLN A 23 19.18 11.05 5.73
C GLN A 23 19.54 10.75 4.27
N ALA A 24 18.88 9.76 3.65
CA ALA A 24 18.99 9.47 2.22
C ALA A 24 18.23 10.48 1.33
N GLY A 25 17.55 11.47 1.91
CA GLY A 25 16.86 12.54 1.20
C GLY A 25 15.45 12.18 0.73
N HIS A 26 14.81 11.17 1.32
CA HIS A 26 13.38 10.90 1.12
C HIS A 26 12.52 11.80 2.01
N GLU A 27 11.26 11.99 1.61
CA GLU A 27 10.24 12.64 2.44
C GLU A 27 9.42 11.54 3.12
N THR A 28 9.29 11.58 4.45
CA THR A 28 8.58 10.56 5.22
C THR A 28 7.32 11.10 5.89
N LEU A 29 6.25 10.31 5.87
CA LEU A 29 5.05 10.50 6.67
C LEU A 29 4.90 9.29 7.60
N ILE A 30 4.86 9.53 8.91
CA ILE A 30 4.50 8.50 9.89
C ILE A 30 2.99 8.58 10.14
N ALA A 31 2.30 7.45 10.00
CA ALA A 31 0.90 7.29 10.36
C ALA A 31 0.76 6.11 11.34
N LEU A 32 0.25 6.40 12.53
CA LEU A 32 0.10 5.43 13.60
C LEU A 32 -1.34 4.94 13.67
N VAL A 33 -1.54 3.71 14.13
CA VAL A 33 -2.87 3.17 14.43
C VAL A 33 -3.58 4.00 15.52
N PRO A 34 -4.87 4.36 15.34
CA PRO A 34 -5.69 4.16 14.14
C PRO A 34 -5.25 5.07 12.98
N ILE A 35 -5.08 4.49 11.79
CA ILE A 35 -4.48 5.14 10.62
C ILE A 35 -5.52 5.97 9.88
N ASP A 36 -5.20 7.25 9.67
CA ASP A 36 -5.90 8.14 8.75
C ASP A 36 -5.42 7.88 7.32
N PHE A 37 -6.07 6.94 6.63
CA PHE A 37 -5.69 6.56 5.26
C PHE A 37 -5.94 7.66 4.23
N GLU A 38 -6.90 8.57 4.47
CA GLU A 38 -7.12 9.72 3.58
C GLU A 38 -5.89 10.64 3.59
N ARG A 39 -5.40 10.97 4.79
CA ARG A 39 -4.15 11.73 4.94
C ARG A 39 -2.94 11.02 4.34
N VAL A 40 -2.87 9.69 4.47
CA VAL A 40 -1.80 8.89 3.86
C VAL A 40 -1.86 8.96 2.34
N LEU A 41 -3.05 8.88 1.74
CA LEU A 41 -3.20 9.00 0.29
C LEU A 41 -2.94 10.42 -0.22
N ASP A 42 -3.40 11.45 0.50
CA ASP A 42 -3.19 12.87 0.16
C ASP A 42 -1.71 13.26 0.17
N PHE A 43 -0.93 12.64 1.05
CA PHE A 43 0.53 12.78 1.04
C PHE A 43 1.14 12.34 -0.31
N GLY A 44 0.50 11.40 -1.00
CA GLY A 44 0.92 10.85 -2.27
C GLY A 44 2.20 10.01 -2.17
N PRO A 45 2.26 9.01 -1.28
CA PRO A 45 3.45 8.17 -1.13
C PRO A 45 3.74 7.39 -2.42
N ASP A 46 5.03 7.23 -2.71
CA ASP A 46 5.54 6.32 -3.73
C ASP A 46 5.65 4.89 -3.19
N VAL A 47 5.85 4.72 -1.87
CA VAL A 47 6.05 3.44 -1.18
C VAL A 47 5.43 3.51 0.21
N ILE A 48 4.89 2.39 0.67
CA ILE A 48 4.49 2.15 2.05
C ILE A 48 5.52 1.24 2.71
N VAL A 49 5.95 1.61 3.90
CA VAL A 49 6.72 0.76 4.80
C VAL A 49 5.82 0.37 5.96
N VAL A 50 5.70 -0.94 6.20
CA VAL A 50 5.08 -1.47 7.42
C VAL A 50 6.14 -2.23 8.19
N ALA A 51 6.27 -1.93 9.46
CA ALA A 51 7.29 -2.54 10.29
C ALA A 51 6.67 -3.61 11.20
N LEU A 52 7.26 -4.80 11.21
CA LEU A 52 6.84 -5.91 12.05
C LEU A 52 7.93 -6.22 13.04
N TYR A 53 7.66 -5.97 14.32
CA TYR A 53 8.60 -6.26 15.39
C TYR A 53 8.09 -7.39 16.23
N ARG A 54 8.98 -8.33 16.51
CA ARG A 54 8.69 -9.37 17.46
C ARG A 54 8.75 -8.82 18.88
N LYS A 55 7.69 -9.01 19.67
CA LYS A 55 7.68 -8.65 21.09
C LYS A 55 8.70 -9.49 21.86
N GLU A 56 9.30 -8.89 22.89
CA GLU A 56 10.35 -9.51 23.70
C GLU A 56 9.92 -10.88 24.27
N GLU A 57 8.71 -10.97 24.82
CA GLU A 57 8.12 -12.19 25.37
C GLU A 57 7.89 -13.31 24.33
N ALA A 58 7.90 -12.97 23.05
CA ALA A 58 7.73 -13.92 21.96
C ALA A 58 9.07 -14.34 21.33
N PHE A 59 10.19 -13.65 21.61
CA PHE A 59 11.41 -13.72 20.80
C PHE A 59 12.01 -15.12 20.67
N GLU A 60 11.95 -15.94 21.72
CA GLU A 60 12.59 -17.27 21.79
C GLU A 60 11.72 -18.42 21.28
N ARG A 61 10.44 -18.19 20.98
CA ARG A 61 9.49 -19.24 20.55
C ARG A 61 9.17 -19.12 19.05
N PRO A 62 8.29 -19.94 18.45
CA PRO A 62 7.66 -19.61 17.17
C PRO A 62 6.53 -18.58 17.34
N ILE A 63 6.23 -17.80 16.29
CA ILE A 63 5.05 -16.92 16.25
C ILE A 63 3.82 -17.82 16.11
N ARG A 64 2.87 -17.69 17.05
CA ARG A 64 1.63 -18.49 17.08
C ARG A 64 0.41 -17.63 16.86
N ASP A 65 0.42 -16.43 17.41
CA ASP A 65 -0.64 -15.44 17.27
C ASP A 65 0.01 -14.10 16.90
N PRO A 66 -0.09 -13.66 15.63
CA PRO A 66 0.49 -12.40 15.19
C PRO A 66 0.05 -11.18 16.02
N ALA A 67 -1.21 -11.12 16.44
CA ALA A 67 -1.71 -9.98 17.23
C ALA A 67 -1.08 -9.93 18.63
N ALA A 68 -0.88 -11.10 19.23
CA ALA A 68 -0.23 -11.21 20.54
C ALA A 68 1.29 -11.06 20.44
N ASP A 69 1.93 -11.59 19.39
CA ASP A 69 3.38 -11.79 19.31
C ASP A 69 4.11 -10.66 18.56
N LEU A 70 3.40 -9.85 17.75
CA LEU A 70 3.99 -8.82 16.89
C LEU A 70 3.47 -7.41 17.23
N ILE A 71 4.36 -6.44 17.09
CA ILE A 71 4.09 -5.00 16.99
C ILE A 71 4.05 -4.67 15.50
N GLY A 72 3.16 -3.78 15.10
CA GLY A 72 2.87 -3.39 13.71
C GLY A 72 1.89 -4.31 12.98
N TYR A 73 1.39 -5.35 13.65
CA TYR A 73 0.37 -6.24 13.06
C TYR A 73 -0.97 -5.53 12.89
N GLU A 74 -1.35 -4.63 13.79
CA GLU A 74 -2.63 -3.91 13.68
C GLU A 74 -2.64 -2.99 12.45
N ALA A 75 -1.50 -2.41 12.08
CA ALA A 75 -1.36 -1.63 10.85
C ALA A 75 -1.68 -2.47 9.60
N LEU A 76 -1.27 -3.74 9.57
CA LEU A 76 -1.65 -4.67 8.48
C LEU A 76 -3.16 -4.94 8.47
N CYS A 77 -3.75 -5.17 9.65
CA CYS A 77 -5.20 -5.38 9.77
C CYS A 77 -6.01 -4.17 9.30
N GLU A 78 -5.55 -2.94 9.57
CA GLU A 78 -6.21 -1.73 9.08
C GLU A 78 -6.05 -1.57 7.56
N MET A 79 -4.90 -1.94 6.97
CA MET A 79 -4.70 -1.91 5.51
C MET A 79 -5.63 -2.87 4.76
N GLU A 80 -5.95 -4.02 5.34
CA GLU A 80 -6.94 -4.96 4.75
C GLU A 80 -8.34 -4.34 4.67
N ARG A 81 -8.69 -3.49 5.64
CA ARG A 81 -9.96 -2.78 5.69
C ARG A 81 -10.01 -1.60 4.72
N TYR A 82 -8.89 -1.19 4.14
CA TYR A 82 -8.79 -0.05 3.22
C TYR A 82 -8.11 -0.42 1.89
N PRO A 83 -8.83 -1.08 0.95
CA PRO A 83 -8.24 -1.73 -0.23
C PRO A 83 -7.39 -0.83 -1.15
N ALA A 84 -7.69 0.47 -1.23
CA ALA A 84 -6.94 1.41 -2.08
C ALA A 84 -5.46 1.54 -1.69
N ILE A 85 -5.12 1.27 -0.42
CA ILE A 85 -3.74 1.33 0.06
C ILE A 85 -2.87 0.21 -0.54
N ASN A 86 -3.47 -0.94 -0.89
CA ASN A 86 -2.78 -2.15 -1.36
C ASN A 86 -2.28 -2.08 -2.81
N LEU A 87 -2.29 -0.87 -3.39
CA LEU A 87 -1.78 -0.55 -4.72
C LEU A 87 -0.46 0.17 -4.71
N LEU A 88 -0.19 0.76 -3.56
CA LEU A 88 1.09 1.34 -3.31
C LEU A 88 2.04 0.18 -3.08
N PRO A 89 3.30 0.32 -3.52
CA PRO A 89 4.31 -0.68 -3.23
C PRO A 89 4.43 -0.82 -1.72
N ILE A 90 4.38 -2.04 -1.22
CA ILE A 90 4.49 -2.32 0.21
C ILE A 90 5.83 -2.99 0.49
N VAL A 91 6.60 -2.40 1.39
CA VAL A 91 7.82 -2.97 1.95
C VAL A 91 7.55 -3.34 3.39
N LEU A 92 7.73 -4.62 3.71
CA LEU A 92 7.70 -5.09 5.09
C LEU A 92 9.10 -5.06 5.68
N LEU A 93 9.27 -4.44 6.83
CA LEU A 93 10.50 -4.45 7.60
C LEU A 93 10.32 -5.37 8.82
N GLY A 94 10.96 -6.53 8.84
CA GLY A 94 10.86 -7.49 9.95
C GLY A 94 12.04 -7.39 10.92
N HIS A 95 11.80 -7.16 12.20
CA HIS A 95 12.82 -7.29 13.25
C HIS A 95 12.54 -8.51 14.12
N GLY A 96 13.40 -9.52 14.04
CA GLY A 96 13.16 -10.82 14.70
C GLY A 96 11.97 -11.58 14.09
N VAL A 97 11.53 -11.15 12.91
CA VAL A 97 10.45 -11.74 12.11
C VAL A 97 11.04 -12.13 10.77
N SER A 98 10.66 -13.29 10.23
CA SER A 98 11.03 -13.71 8.89
C SER A 98 9.86 -13.54 7.92
N SER A 99 10.15 -13.50 6.61
CA SER A 99 9.10 -13.45 5.59
C SER A 99 8.13 -14.64 5.63
N ARG A 100 8.54 -15.77 6.22
CA ARG A 100 7.70 -16.96 6.41
C ARG A 100 6.70 -16.81 7.55
N ASP A 101 6.95 -15.88 8.47
CA ASP A 101 6.08 -15.59 9.59
C ASP A 101 4.99 -14.58 9.23
N VAL A 102 5.14 -13.90 8.09
CA VAL A 102 4.12 -12.99 7.55
C VAL A 102 2.92 -13.81 7.07
N PRO A 103 1.69 -13.48 7.48
CA PRO A 103 0.51 -14.20 7.02
C PRO A 103 0.37 -14.16 5.49
N THR A 104 -0.01 -15.29 4.89
CA THR A 104 -0.03 -15.47 3.43
C THR A 104 -1.03 -14.60 2.67
N HIS A 105 -2.00 -14.02 3.38
CA HIS A 105 -2.97 -13.08 2.81
C HIS A 105 -2.42 -11.64 2.73
N VAL A 106 -1.34 -11.33 3.45
CA VAL A 106 -0.72 -10.01 3.44
C VAL A 106 0.06 -9.86 2.14
N ARG A 107 -0.36 -8.89 1.31
CA ARG A 107 0.34 -8.54 0.07
C ARG A 107 1.50 -7.61 0.37
N TYR A 108 2.68 -7.92 -0.16
CA TYR A 108 3.84 -7.03 -0.12
C TYR A 108 4.76 -7.27 -1.32
N ASP A 109 5.54 -6.24 -1.69
CA ASP A 109 6.46 -6.27 -2.83
C ASP A 109 7.89 -6.66 -2.42
N CYS A 110 8.28 -6.29 -1.20
CA CYS A 110 9.61 -6.55 -0.66
C CYS A 110 9.52 -6.83 0.84
N PHE A 111 10.35 -7.75 1.32
CA PHE A 111 10.56 -7.99 2.73
C PHE A 111 12.04 -7.76 3.04
N LEU A 112 12.32 -6.96 4.07
CA LEU A 112 13.66 -6.65 4.55
C LEU A 112 13.78 -7.08 6.01
N SER A 113 14.82 -7.84 6.31
CA SER A 113 15.10 -8.38 7.64
C SER A 113 16.07 -7.49 8.38
N PHE A 114 15.64 -6.88 9.47
CA PHE A 114 16.49 -6.08 10.34
C PHE A 114 17.14 -6.94 11.43
N PRO A 115 18.43 -6.74 11.75
CA PRO A 115 19.34 -5.70 11.25
C PRO A 115 20.10 -6.06 9.96
N HIS A 116 19.87 -7.24 9.38
CA HIS A 116 20.67 -7.74 8.25
C HIS A 116 20.65 -6.80 7.03
N ASP A 117 19.49 -6.24 6.73
CA ASP A 117 19.24 -5.44 5.52
C ASP A 117 19.29 -3.93 5.77
N ILE A 118 19.72 -3.46 6.96
CA ILE A 118 19.73 -2.02 7.31
C ILE A 118 20.52 -1.17 6.31
N ASN A 119 21.66 -1.65 5.85
CA ASN A 119 22.54 -0.91 4.93
C ASN A 119 21.93 -0.81 3.52
N ASN A 120 21.09 -1.77 3.15
CA ASN A 120 20.44 -1.82 1.85
C ASN A 120 19.07 -1.13 1.89
N PHE A 121 18.57 -0.76 3.07
CA PHE A 121 17.19 -0.30 3.26
C PHE A 121 16.84 0.89 2.35
N PRO A 122 17.57 2.03 2.34
CA PRO A 122 17.25 3.13 1.44
C PRO A 122 17.28 2.74 -0.05
N SER A 123 18.29 1.98 -0.49
CA SER A 123 18.42 1.55 -1.88
C SER A 123 17.34 0.56 -2.32
N GLU A 124 16.87 -0.30 -1.41
CA GLU A 124 15.76 -1.21 -1.68
C GLU A 124 14.44 -0.46 -1.79
N ILE A 125 14.21 0.57 -0.96
CA ILE A 125 13.05 1.47 -1.13
C ILE A 125 13.06 2.11 -2.51
N GLU A 126 14.21 2.62 -2.97
CA GLU A 126 14.33 3.20 -4.32
C GLU A 126 14.05 2.17 -5.41
N THR A 127 14.56 0.96 -5.26
CA THR A 127 14.35 -0.15 -6.19
C THR A 127 12.86 -0.51 -6.28
N VAL A 128 12.17 -0.61 -5.14
CA VAL A 128 10.73 -0.90 -5.07
C VAL A 128 9.92 0.25 -5.67
N ALA A 129 10.23 1.50 -5.33
CA ALA A 129 9.59 2.68 -5.90
C ALA A 129 9.73 2.72 -7.44
N ALA A 130 10.92 2.38 -7.96
CA ALA A 130 11.19 2.34 -9.40
C ALA A 130 10.47 1.18 -10.12
N LYS A 131 10.40 -0.01 -9.50
CA LYS A 131 9.70 -1.19 -10.04
C LYS A 131 8.20 -0.95 -10.24
N VAL A 132 7.59 -0.01 -9.52
CA VAL A 132 6.14 0.24 -9.62
C VAL A 132 5.80 1.41 -10.53
N LYS A 133 6.71 2.36 -10.75
CA LYS A 133 6.57 3.33 -11.85
C LYS A 133 6.45 2.67 -13.23
N SER A 134 6.96 1.45 -13.39
CA SER A 134 6.76 0.64 -14.61
C SER A 134 5.54 -0.29 -14.57
N ARG A 135 4.92 -0.52 -13.40
CA ARG A 135 3.73 -1.39 -13.24
C ARG A 135 2.39 -0.66 -13.26
N ARG A 136 2.33 0.61 -12.84
CA ARG A 136 1.09 1.43 -12.95
C ARG A 136 0.78 1.66 -14.43
N LYS A 137 0.07 0.71 -15.03
CA LYS A 137 -0.44 0.84 -16.38
C LYS A 137 -1.68 1.72 -16.34
N ILE A 138 -1.72 2.69 -17.24
CA ILE A 138 -2.91 3.51 -17.47
C ILE A 138 -3.97 2.59 -18.07
N SER A 139 -5.10 2.43 -17.39
CA SER A 139 -6.22 1.69 -17.94
C SER A 139 -6.90 2.45 -19.08
N GLY A 140 -7.64 1.70 -19.90
CA GLY A 140 -8.61 2.28 -20.83
C GLY A 140 -9.81 2.93 -20.14
N TYR A 141 -9.92 2.85 -18.81
CA TYR A 141 -11.07 3.29 -18.04
C TYR A 141 -10.82 4.61 -17.29
N VAL A 142 -11.89 5.33 -16.97
CA VAL A 142 -11.91 6.60 -16.24
C VAL A 142 -12.70 6.45 -14.93
N CYS A 143 -12.28 7.22 -13.92
CA CYS A 143 -12.97 7.29 -12.65
C CYS A 143 -14.35 7.92 -12.85
N PRO A 144 -15.43 7.29 -12.38
CA PRO A 144 -16.78 7.82 -12.54
C PRO A 144 -17.05 9.04 -11.64
N ILE A 145 -16.14 9.37 -10.72
CA ILE A 145 -16.25 10.51 -9.80
C ILE A 145 -15.52 11.72 -10.39
N CYS A 146 -14.22 11.62 -10.66
CA CYS A 146 -13.42 12.78 -11.10
C CYS A 146 -13.02 12.78 -12.58
N GLY A 147 -13.37 11.74 -13.35
CA GLY A 147 -13.03 11.60 -14.77
C GLY A 147 -11.55 11.31 -15.08
N ASN A 148 -10.70 11.20 -14.05
CA ASN A 148 -9.29 10.88 -14.24
C ASN A 148 -9.11 9.42 -14.67
N ARG A 149 -8.03 9.12 -15.41
CA ARG A 149 -7.78 7.74 -15.83
C ARG A 149 -7.51 6.83 -14.62
N LEU A 150 -8.16 5.67 -14.62
CA LEU A 150 -7.91 4.63 -13.65
C LEU A 150 -6.59 3.93 -13.97
N THR A 151 -5.93 3.40 -12.94
CA THR A 151 -4.64 2.70 -13.01
C THR A 151 -4.78 1.33 -12.38
N PHE A 152 -3.91 0.39 -12.75
CA PHE A 152 -3.85 -0.94 -12.17
C PHE A 152 -2.39 -1.38 -11.99
N SER A 153 -2.15 -2.27 -11.02
CA SER A 153 -0.81 -2.76 -10.69
C SER A 153 -0.44 -4.08 -11.37
N GLU A 154 -1.42 -4.96 -11.64
CA GLU A 154 -1.21 -6.32 -12.13
C GLU A 154 -2.32 -6.75 -13.09
N GLU A 155 -2.02 -7.70 -13.98
CA GLU A 155 -3.04 -8.38 -14.80
C GLU A 155 -3.52 -9.65 -14.07
N PRO A 156 -4.82 -10.00 -14.13
CA PRO A 156 -5.86 -9.34 -14.92
C PRO A 156 -6.31 -8.00 -14.31
N VAL A 157 -6.72 -7.07 -15.19
CA VAL A 157 -7.25 -5.73 -14.88
C VAL A 157 -8.59 -5.83 -14.15
N ARG A 158 -8.60 -6.45 -12.97
CA ARG A 158 -9.79 -6.58 -12.15
C ARG A 158 -9.88 -5.42 -11.19
N ASP A 159 -8.74 -4.99 -10.63
CA ASP A 159 -8.72 -3.92 -9.66
C ASP A 159 -8.06 -2.67 -10.26
N LEU A 160 -8.89 -1.64 -10.43
CA LEU A 160 -8.62 -0.35 -11.05
C LEU A 160 -8.76 0.75 -10.01
N PHE A 161 -7.94 1.78 -10.10
CA PHE A 161 -7.88 2.79 -9.04
C PHE A 161 -7.59 4.16 -9.57
N CYS A 162 -8.28 5.15 -9.01
CA CYS A 162 -8.10 6.54 -9.36
C CYS A 162 -6.98 7.17 -8.52
N PRO A 163 -5.88 7.61 -9.12
CA PRO A 163 -4.79 8.25 -8.38
C PRO A 163 -5.13 9.69 -7.93
N LYS A 164 -6.31 10.22 -8.31
CA LYS A 164 -6.71 11.60 -7.99
C LYS A 164 -7.63 11.69 -6.78
N ASP A 165 -8.53 10.72 -6.61
CA ASP A 165 -9.57 10.76 -5.57
C ASP A 165 -9.66 9.47 -4.74
N GLY A 166 -8.73 8.53 -4.93
CA GLY A 166 -8.69 7.27 -4.17
C GLY A 166 -9.77 6.26 -4.53
N THR A 167 -10.65 6.55 -5.50
CA THR A 167 -11.71 5.62 -5.91
C THR A 167 -11.13 4.28 -6.35
N ALA A 168 -11.62 3.19 -5.76
CA ALA A 168 -11.32 1.83 -6.16
C ALA A 168 -12.44 1.28 -7.04
N VAL A 169 -12.08 0.48 -8.04
CA VAL A 169 -13.00 -0.09 -9.01
C VAL A 169 -12.62 -1.55 -9.26
N ALA A 170 -13.49 -2.48 -8.92
CA ALA A 170 -13.31 -3.90 -9.17
C ALA A 170 -14.21 -4.35 -10.34
N ILE A 171 -13.63 -4.78 -11.47
CA ILE A 171 -14.38 -5.37 -12.59
C ILE A 171 -14.83 -6.78 -12.18
N ILE A 172 -16.15 -6.95 -12.01
CA ILE A 172 -16.75 -8.22 -11.56
C ILE A 172 -16.98 -9.16 -12.74
N ASN A 173 -17.47 -8.61 -13.87
CA ASN A 173 -17.70 -9.35 -15.11
C ASN A 173 -17.57 -8.39 -16.31
N PRO A 174 -17.69 -8.86 -17.57
CA PRO A 174 -17.53 -8.01 -18.75
C PRO A 174 -18.52 -6.83 -18.86
N GLU A 175 -19.57 -6.80 -18.04
CA GLU A 175 -20.64 -5.82 -18.12
C GLU A 175 -20.70 -4.90 -16.88
N THR A 176 -20.14 -5.32 -15.75
CA THR A 176 -20.32 -4.64 -14.45
C THR A 176 -19.03 -4.52 -13.66
N ALA A 177 -18.93 -3.40 -12.94
CA ALA A 177 -17.88 -3.13 -11.99
C ALA A 177 -18.47 -2.66 -10.65
N LEU A 178 -17.77 -2.96 -9.56
CA LEU A 178 -18.02 -2.41 -8.24
C LEU A 178 -17.11 -1.19 -8.05
N VAL A 179 -17.70 -0.04 -7.78
CA VAL A 179 -16.98 1.20 -7.50
C VAL A 179 -17.11 1.47 -6.01
N THR A 180 -15.98 1.61 -5.34
CA THR A 180 -15.88 2.01 -3.94
C THR A 180 -15.26 3.40 -3.87
N GLY A 181 -16.03 4.37 -3.39
CA GLY A 181 -15.54 5.73 -3.16
C GLY A 181 -14.55 5.80 -1.99
N PRO A 182 -13.86 6.94 -1.82
CA PRO A 182 -12.95 7.15 -0.70
C PRO A 182 -13.64 7.09 0.66
N ASP A 183 -14.94 7.39 0.71
CA ASP A 183 -15.83 7.27 1.88
C ASP A 183 -16.19 5.82 2.25
N GLY A 184 -15.69 4.84 1.50
CA GLY A 184 -15.98 3.42 1.68
C GLY A 184 -17.35 2.98 1.14
N ALA A 185 -18.15 3.88 0.56
CA ALA A 185 -19.43 3.53 -0.03
C ALA A 185 -19.22 2.80 -1.37
N SER A 186 -19.84 1.63 -1.52
CA SER A 186 -19.73 0.82 -2.72
C SER A 186 -21.02 0.79 -3.54
N ARG A 187 -20.90 0.86 -4.86
CA ARG A 187 -22.02 0.74 -5.80
C ARG A 187 -21.65 -0.03 -7.05
N HIS A 188 -22.61 -0.72 -7.64
CA HIS A 188 -22.43 -1.37 -8.94
C HIS A 188 -22.67 -0.36 -10.07
N VAL A 189 -21.82 -0.39 -11.08
CA VAL A 189 -21.95 0.43 -12.30
C VAL A 189 -21.75 -0.45 -13.53
N ALA A 190 -22.37 -0.04 -14.65
CA ALA A 190 -22.09 -0.65 -15.94
C ALA A 190 -20.68 -0.28 -16.39
N LEU A 191 -19.95 -1.23 -16.99
CA LEU A 191 -18.55 -1.02 -17.39
C LEU A 191 -18.39 0.12 -18.41
N GLU A 192 -19.40 0.34 -19.25
CA GLU A 192 -19.50 1.46 -20.20
C GLU A 192 -19.38 2.83 -19.52
N THR A 193 -19.84 2.97 -18.27
CA THR A 193 -19.73 4.24 -17.52
C THR A 193 -18.30 4.60 -17.15
N LEU A 194 -17.41 3.61 -17.16
CA LEU A 194 -16.00 3.76 -16.93
C LEU A 194 -15.23 3.98 -18.24
N MET A 195 -15.87 3.92 -19.40
CA MET A 195 -15.19 4.17 -20.66
C MET A 195 -15.04 5.68 -20.90
N PRO A 196 -13.87 6.15 -21.39
CA PRO A 196 -13.73 7.54 -21.79
C PRO A 196 -14.74 7.84 -22.90
N PRO A 197 -15.28 9.08 -22.95
CA PRO A 197 -16.20 9.45 -24.02
C PRO A 197 -15.53 9.25 -25.39
N PRO A 198 -16.29 8.84 -26.42
CA PRO A 198 -15.76 8.73 -27.76
C PRO A 198 -15.13 10.06 -28.17
N LYS A 199 -13.95 10.01 -28.79
CA LYS A 199 -13.31 11.23 -29.29
C LYS A 199 -14.20 11.79 -30.41
N ASP A 200 -14.58 13.05 -30.30
CA ASP A 200 -15.18 13.78 -31.42
C ASP A 200 -14.16 13.79 -32.56
N GLU A 201 -14.46 13.07 -33.64
CA GLU A 201 -13.75 13.19 -34.91
C GLU A 201 -14.13 14.56 -35.52
N ARG A 202 -13.32 15.58 -35.26
CA ARG A 202 -13.38 16.89 -35.93
C ARG A 202 -12.09 17.16 -36.67
#